data_AF-A7RLR7-F1
#
_entry.id   AF-A7RLR7-F1
#
_cell.length_a   1.000
_cell.length_b   1.000
_cell.length_c   1.000
_cell.angle_alpha   90.00
_cell.angle_beta   90.00
_cell.angle_gamma   90.00
#
_symmetry.space_group_name_H-M   'P 1'
#
loop_
_entity.id
_entity.type
_entity.pdbx_description
1 polymer ?
#
loop_
_entity_poly.entity_id
_entity_poly.type
_entity_poly.pdbx_seq_one_letter_code
_entity_poly.pdbx_strand_id
1 'polypeptide(L)'
;PRNCDVSQWSSWGDCSSHCGGGTQIRTRRITTPASCGGGCPSYSFQDIRRCNTQCCPVDCAFGWSQWSPCVGSDNGRCGAGTQTRTRQITRQPYCSSPCPALSGKRSCTHSCCPVSCQVSGWGAWGACSTTCGTGWYRATHY
;
A
#
# COMPACT_ATOMS: atom_id res chain seq x y z
N PRO A 1 -15.89 65.13 -26.26
CA PRO A 1 -15.73 63.65 -26.17
C PRO A 1 -15.64 63.18 -24.71
N ARG A 2 -16.49 62.22 -24.30
CA ARG A 2 -16.43 61.60 -22.98
C ARG A 2 -15.96 60.15 -23.14
N ASN A 3 -14.88 59.78 -22.45
CA ASN A 3 -14.39 58.42 -22.41
C ASN A 3 -15.23 57.54 -21.47
N CYS A 4 -15.03 56.23 -21.56
CA CYS A 4 -15.75 55.29 -20.69
C CYS A 4 -15.20 55.30 -19.27
N ASP A 5 -16.09 55.19 -18.28
CA ASP A 5 -15.71 54.88 -16.91
C ASP A 5 -15.86 53.38 -16.66
N VAL A 6 -14.94 52.81 -15.89
CA VAL A 6 -14.91 51.40 -15.53
C VAL A 6 -15.11 51.22 -14.03
N SER A 7 -15.77 50.15 -13.63
CA SER A 7 -15.96 49.80 -12.23
C SER A 7 -14.62 49.45 -11.57
N GLN A 8 -14.63 49.50 -10.23
CA GLN A 8 -13.67 48.77 -9.42
C GLN A 8 -13.67 47.28 -9.82
N TRP A 9 -12.55 46.61 -9.59
CA TRP A 9 -12.49 45.16 -9.73
C TRP A 9 -13.40 44.49 -8.70
N SER A 10 -14.02 43.38 -9.09
CA SER A 10 -14.64 42.46 -8.14
C SER A 10 -13.61 41.89 -7.17
N SER A 11 -14.08 41.29 -6.08
CA SER A 11 -13.25 40.34 -5.35
C SER A 11 -12.80 39.21 -6.28
N TRP A 12 -11.68 38.59 -5.94
CA TRP A 12 -11.28 37.36 -6.60
C TRP A 12 -12.30 36.27 -6.34
N GLY A 13 -12.67 35.52 -7.38
CA GLY A 13 -13.44 34.30 -7.23
C GLY A 13 -12.62 33.18 -6.59
N ASP A 14 -13.26 32.04 -6.40
CA ASP A 14 -12.60 30.85 -5.88
C ASP A 14 -11.50 30.35 -6.83
N CYS A 15 -10.52 29.68 -6.24
CA CYS A 15 -9.49 29.02 -7.03
C CYS A 15 -10.06 27.79 -7.73
N SER A 16 -9.73 27.59 -9.00
CA SER A 16 -10.17 26.44 -9.80
C SER A 16 -9.73 25.08 -9.25
N SER A 17 -8.69 25.06 -8.42
CA SER A 17 -8.08 23.84 -7.87
C SER A 17 -7.76 24.07 -6.40
N HIS A 18 -7.91 23.05 -5.55
CA HIS A 18 -7.54 23.15 -4.13
C HIS A 18 -6.04 22.95 -3.86
N CYS A 19 -5.29 22.40 -4.82
CA CYS A 19 -3.85 22.19 -4.79
C CYS A 19 -3.34 22.01 -6.23
N GLY A 20 -2.03 21.86 -6.42
CA GLY A 20 -1.42 21.50 -7.72
C GLY A 20 -1.41 22.64 -8.74
N GLY A 21 -1.78 23.85 -8.30
CA GLY A 21 -1.99 25.00 -9.16
C GLY A 21 -3.44 25.07 -9.66
N GLY A 22 -4.01 26.25 -9.48
CA GLY A 22 -5.25 26.66 -10.11
C GLY A 22 -5.19 28.13 -10.51
N THR A 23 -6.31 28.62 -11.02
CA THR A 23 -6.50 30.03 -11.35
C THR A 23 -7.72 30.56 -10.64
N GLN A 24 -7.67 31.84 -10.28
CA GLN A 24 -8.81 32.59 -9.81
C GLN A 24 -8.98 33.80 -10.70
N ILE A 25 -10.23 34.20 -10.87
CA ILE A 25 -10.63 35.22 -11.84
C ILE A 25 -11.32 36.35 -11.09
N ARG A 26 -11.02 37.60 -11.48
CA ARG A 26 -11.82 38.76 -11.10
C ARG A 26 -12.23 39.54 -12.35
N THR A 27 -13.34 40.25 -12.26
CA THR A 27 -13.88 41.01 -13.39
C THR A 27 -14.18 42.45 -12.99
N ARG A 28 -14.25 43.31 -13.99
CA ARG A 28 -14.79 44.67 -13.88
C ARG A 28 -15.63 44.94 -15.12
N ARG A 29 -16.42 46.01 -15.12
CA ARG A 29 -17.28 46.35 -16.26
C ARG A 29 -17.25 47.83 -16.56
N ILE A 30 -17.70 48.21 -17.74
CA ILE A 30 -17.97 49.61 -18.06
C ILE A 30 -19.19 50.05 -17.24
N THR A 31 -19.04 51.11 -16.46
CA THR A 31 -20.14 51.75 -15.71
C THR A 31 -20.74 52.90 -16.48
N THR A 32 -19.92 53.57 -17.29
CA THR A 32 -20.33 54.72 -18.10
C THR A 32 -19.84 54.52 -19.53
N PRO A 33 -20.74 54.40 -20.54
CA PRO A 33 -20.34 54.31 -21.94
C PRO A 33 -19.69 55.61 -22.45
N ALA A 34 -18.84 55.51 -23.46
CA ALA A 34 -18.30 56.67 -24.16
C ALA A 34 -19.40 57.42 -24.92
N SER A 35 -19.20 58.74 -25.10
CA SER A 35 -20.10 59.58 -25.88
C SER A 35 -19.35 60.69 -26.63
N CYS A 36 -19.97 61.23 -27.67
CA CYS A 36 -19.44 62.33 -28.50
C CYS A 36 -18.01 62.08 -29.00
N GLY A 37 -17.75 60.87 -29.52
CA GLY A 37 -16.45 60.47 -30.08
C GLY A 37 -15.37 60.10 -29.06
N GLY A 38 -15.72 59.91 -27.78
CA GLY A 38 -14.78 59.34 -26.79
C GLY A 38 -14.57 57.83 -26.98
N GLY A 39 -13.55 57.28 -26.30
CA GLY A 39 -13.18 55.87 -26.38
C GLY A 39 -13.35 55.09 -25.07
N CYS A 40 -13.47 53.77 -25.18
CA CYS A 40 -13.30 52.86 -24.05
C CYS A 40 -11.88 52.28 -24.04
N PRO A 41 -11.38 51.85 -22.87
CA PRO A 41 -10.15 51.09 -22.84
C PRO A 41 -10.24 49.79 -23.65
N SER A 42 -9.17 49.44 -24.35
CA SER A 42 -9.04 48.19 -25.11
C SER A 42 -8.46 47.02 -24.29
N TYR A 43 -8.06 47.28 -23.05
CA TYR A 43 -7.53 46.26 -22.15
C TYR A 43 -8.63 45.34 -21.61
N SER A 44 -8.23 44.16 -21.12
CA SER A 44 -9.15 43.16 -20.60
C SER A 44 -9.96 43.67 -19.39
N PHE A 45 -11.23 43.24 -19.37
CA PHE A 45 -12.17 43.39 -18.26
C PHE A 45 -12.13 42.21 -17.29
N GLN A 46 -11.23 41.26 -17.55
CA GLN A 46 -10.98 40.08 -16.75
C GLN A 46 -9.49 39.99 -16.40
N ASP A 47 -9.19 39.67 -15.15
CA ASP A 47 -7.85 39.44 -14.65
C ASP A 47 -7.77 38.05 -14.04
N ILE A 48 -6.63 37.38 -14.26
CA ILE A 48 -6.41 35.98 -13.90
C ILE A 48 -5.10 35.90 -13.12
N ARG A 49 -5.13 35.29 -11.94
CA ARG A 49 -3.91 34.99 -11.17
C ARG A 49 -3.85 33.53 -10.77
N ARG A 50 -2.63 33.03 -10.59
CA ARG A 50 -2.39 31.69 -10.04
C ARG A 50 -2.78 31.64 -8.56
N CYS A 51 -3.24 30.48 -8.12
CA CYS A 51 -3.57 30.18 -6.74
C CYS A 51 -3.30 28.70 -6.45
N ASN A 52 -3.34 28.36 -5.16
CA ASN A 52 -3.21 27.00 -4.65
C ASN A 52 -2.06 26.20 -5.27
N THR A 53 -0.87 26.82 -5.31
CA THR A 53 0.36 26.25 -5.89
C THR A 53 1.05 25.24 -4.98
N GLN A 54 0.51 25.00 -3.78
CA GLN A 54 0.94 23.90 -2.94
C GLN A 54 0.80 22.58 -3.69
N CYS A 55 1.67 21.65 -3.35
CA CYS A 55 1.63 20.33 -3.92
C CYS A 55 0.33 19.58 -3.57
N CYS A 56 -0.19 18.77 -4.50
CA CYS A 56 -1.32 17.89 -4.23
C CYS A 56 -0.84 16.58 -3.60
N PRO A 57 -1.35 16.19 -2.42
CA PRO A 57 -1.00 14.92 -1.81
C PRO A 57 -1.54 13.76 -2.64
N VAL A 58 -0.66 12.83 -3.01
CA VAL A 58 -0.99 11.56 -3.64
C VAL A 58 -0.50 10.47 -2.72
N ASP A 59 -1.42 9.70 -2.15
CA ASP A 59 -1.05 8.56 -1.31
C ASP A 59 -0.47 7.44 -2.14
N CYS A 60 0.41 6.67 -1.50
CA CYS A 60 0.98 5.53 -2.16
C CYS A 60 -0.01 4.38 -2.28
N ALA A 61 0.10 3.64 -3.38
CA ALA A 61 -0.68 2.43 -3.63
C ALA A 61 0.26 1.22 -3.61
N PHE A 62 -0.23 0.09 -3.12
CA PHE A 62 0.55 -1.14 -3.05
C PHE A 62 -0.34 -2.38 -3.21
N GLY A 63 0.26 -3.44 -3.74
CA GLY A 63 -0.33 -4.78 -3.80
C GLY A 63 0.41 -5.74 -2.87
N TRP A 64 -0.32 -6.56 -2.11
CA TRP A 64 0.27 -7.61 -1.30
C TRP A 64 0.67 -8.82 -2.15
N SER A 65 1.83 -9.39 -1.87
CA SER A 65 2.18 -10.73 -2.34
C SER A 65 1.32 -11.78 -1.63
N GLN A 66 1.34 -13.00 -2.18
CA GLN A 66 0.91 -14.17 -1.43
C GLN A 66 1.75 -14.34 -0.15
N TRP A 67 1.15 -14.97 0.86
CA TRP A 67 1.88 -15.36 2.06
C TRP A 67 2.90 -16.45 1.74
N SER A 68 4.07 -16.36 2.35
CA SER A 68 5.06 -17.44 2.35
C SER A 68 4.46 -18.71 2.96
N PRO A 69 5.04 -19.88 2.68
CA PRO A 69 4.82 -21.06 3.50
C PRO A 69 5.06 -20.75 4.98
N CYS A 70 4.38 -21.49 5.87
CA CYS A 70 4.66 -21.42 7.29
C CYS A 70 6.11 -21.86 7.51
N VAL A 71 6.87 -21.10 8.30
CA VAL A 71 8.23 -21.45 8.72
C VAL A 71 8.19 -21.68 10.22
N GLY A 72 8.52 -22.89 10.64
CA GLY A 72 8.46 -23.34 12.03
C GLY A 72 9.16 -24.69 12.19
N SER A 73 8.82 -25.45 13.22
CA SER A 73 9.32 -26.82 13.39
C SER A 73 8.96 -27.71 12.21
N ASP A 74 9.84 -28.65 11.87
CA ASP A 74 9.70 -29.58 10.73
C ASP A 74 9.39 -28.87 9.40
N ASN A 75 10.22 -27.88 9.04
CA ASN A 75 10.04 -27.07 7.82
C ASN A 75 8.64 -26.43 7.72
N GLY A 76 8.07 -26.06 8.87
CA GLY A 76 6.74 -25.46 8.99
C GLY A 76 5.58 -26.42 8.76
N ARG A 77 5.80 -27.73 8.79
CA ARG A 77 4.74 -28.76 8.71
C ARG A 77 4.10 -29.04 10.05
N CYS A 78 4.74 -28.61 11.15
CA CYS A 78 4.25 -28.87 12.48
C CYS A 78 4.47 -27.71 13.46
N GLY A 79 3.66 -27.67 14.51
CA GLY A 79 3.84 -26.73 15.63
C GLY A 79 3.56 -25.28 15.25
N ALA A 80 4.02 -24.36 16.11
CA ALA A 80 3.92 -22.93 15.87
C ALA A 80 4.99 -22.47 14.86
N GLY A 81 4.59 -21.58 13.96
CA GLY A 81 5.45 -21.00 12.97
C GLY A 81 5.05 -19.57 12.61
N THR A 82 5.74 -19.03 11.62
CA THR A 82 5.53 -17.69 11.09
C THR A 82 5.39 -17.73 9.58
N GLN A 83 4.45 -16.94 9.05
CA GLN A 83 4.41 -16.58 7.64
C GLN A 83 4.77 -15.11 7.45
N THR A 84 5.45 -14.82 6.35
CA THR A 84 5.76 -13.46 5.92
C THR A 84 5.13 -13.20 4.56
N ARG A 85 4.83 -11.94 4.29
CA ARG A 85 4.50 -11.47 2.94
C ARG A 85 5.12 -10.10 2.73
N THR A 86 5.33 -9.74 1.49
CA THR A 86 5.78 -8.40 1.13
C THR A 86 4.69 -7.69 0.36
N ARG A 87 4.75 -6.37 0.28
CA ARG A 87 3.93 -5.59 -0.63
C ARG A 87 4.83 -4.78 -1.54
N GLN A 88 4.42 -4.68 -2.79
CA GLN A 88 5.11 -3.88 -3.80
C GLN A 88 4.37 -2.57 -3.98
N ILE A 89 5.11 -1.46 -3.92
CA ILE A 89 4.56 -0.13 -4.18
C ILE A 89 4.25 -0.05 -5.67
N THR A 90 2.98 0.09 -6.02
CA THR A 90 2.52 0.27 -7.41
C THR A 90 2.42 1.75 -7.78
N ARG A 91 2.30 2.64 -6.79
CA ARG A 91 2.35 4.09 -6.98
C ARG A 91 3.12 4.73 -5.83
N GLN A 92 4.16 5.49 -6.15
CA GLN A 92 4.94 6.23 -5.17
C GLN A 92 4.12 7.36 -4.55
N PRO A 93 4.31 7.66 -3.25
CA PRO A 93 3.70 8.82 -2.64
C PRO A 93 4.29 10.11 -3.25
N TYR A 94 3.46 11.13 -3.39
CA TYR A 94 3.90 12.47 -3.81
C TYR A 94 3.27 13.50 -2.88
N CYS A 95 4.11 14.28 -2.19
CA CYS A 95 3.66 15.29 -1.23
C CYS A 95 2.70 14.78 -0.16
N SER A 96 2.80 13.49 0.15
CA SER A 96 2.11 12.77 1.21
C SER A 96 3.15 12.07 2.09
N SER A 97 2.69 11.42 3.16
CA SER A 97 3.59 10.64 4.02
C SER A 97 4.21 9.45 3.28
N PRO A 98 5.40 8.98 3.71
CA PRO A 98 6.00 7.79 3.14
C PRO A 98 5.09 6.57 3.22
N CYS A 99 5.27 5.62 2.30
CA CYS A 99 4.55 4.36 2.40
C CYS A 99 4.84 3.64 3.73
N PRO A 100 3.83 2.96 4.31
CA PRO A 100 4.06 2.13 5.50
C PRO A 100 5.07 0.98 5.25
N ALA A 101 5.37 0.19 6.28
CA ALA A 101 6.29 -0.94 6.19
C ALA A 101 5.93 -1.93 5.07
N LEU A 102 6.93 -2.39 4.32
CA LEU A 102 6.75 -3.24 3.14
C LEU A 102 6.55 -4.73 3.45
N SER A 103 6.59 -5.13 4.72
CA SER A 103 6.48 -6.52 5.15
C SER A 103 5.34 -6.70 6.14
N GLY A 104 4.66 -7.85 6.03
CA GLY A 104 3.68 -8.33 6.99
C GLY A 104 4.13 -9.65 7.57
N LYS A 105 3.91 -9.85 8.87
CA LYS A 105 4.20 -11.09 9.59
C LYS A 105 2.93 -11.58 10.28
N ARG A 106 2.64 -12.88 10.20
CA ARG A 106 1.56 -13.51 10.98
C ARG A 106 2.00 -14.85 11.53
N SER A 107 1.40 -15.26 12.63
CA SER A 107 1.59 -16.59 13.19
C SER A 107 0.79 -17.64 12.41
N CYS A 108 1.34 -18.85 12.34
CA CYS A 108 0.66 -20.06 11.84
C CYS A 108 0.86 -21.18 12.86
N THR A 109 -0.06 -22.15 12.92
CA THR A 109 0.07 -23.28 13.84
C THR A 109 -0.47 -24.54 13.18
N HIS A 110 0.30 -25.61 13.24
CA HIS A 110 -0.06 -26.94 12.75
C HIS A 110 -0.19 -27.92 13.93
N SER A 111 -1.25 -28.72 13.91
CA SER A 111 -1.67 -29.56 15.05
C SER A 111 -0.87 -30.84 15.22
N CYS A 112 -0.14 -31.28 14.19
CA CYS A 112 0.54 -32.59 14.17
C CYS A 112 2.05 -32.39 14.08
N CYS A 113 2.77 -32.75 15.15
CA CYS A 113 4.23 -32.78 15.16
C CYS A 113 4.73 -34.22 15.07
N PRO A 114 5.81 -34.47 14.33
CA PRO A 114 6.48 -35.77 14.39
C PRO A 114 6.96 -35.98 15.84
N VAL A 115 6.40 -36.99 16.47
CA VAL A 115 6.90 -37.50 17.74
C VAL A 115 7.94 -38.56 17.41
N SER A 116 9.09 -38.51 18.08
CA SER A 116 10.05 -39.60 17.99
C SER A 116 9.39 -40.88 18.52
N CYS A 117 9.28 -41.91 17.69
CA CYS A 117 8.80 -43.21 18.14
C CYS A 117 9.77 -43.72 19.21
N GLN A 118 9.27 -43.89 20.43
CA GLN A 118 10.01 -44.55 21.50
C GLN A 118 9.79 -46.04 21.31
N VAL A 119 10.81 -46.73 20.81
CA VAL A 119 10.77 -48.20 20.73
C VAL A 119 10.96 -48.79 22.12
N SER A 120 10.23 -49.85 22.43
CA SER A 120 10.43 -50.62 23.63
C SER A 120 11.85 -51.21 23.67
N GLY A 121 12.31 -51.62 24.86
CA GLY A 121 13.43 -52.54 24.94
C GLY A 121 13.15 -53.79 24.10
N TRP A 122 14.20 -54.43 23.59
CA TRP A 122 14.06 -55.70 22.89
C TRP A 122 13.36 -56.73 23.79
N GLY A 123 12.34 -57.38 23.26
CA GLY A 123 11.72 -58.53 23.91
C GLY A 123 12.72 -59.68 24.08
N ALA A 124 12.34 -60.68 24.88
CA ALA A 124 13.14 -61.89 25.01
C ALA A 124 13.38 -62.54 23.63
N TRP A 125 14.58 -63.06 23.44
CA TRP A 125 14.91 -63.82 22.23
C TRP A 125 14.00 -65.04 22.09
N GLY A 126 13.42 -65.24 20.91
CA GLY A 126 12.65 -66.43 20.58
C GLY A 126 13.52 -67.69 20.51
N ALA A 127 12.86 -68.85 20.42
CA ALA A 127 13.54 -70.12 20.25
C ALA A 127 14.40 -70.15 18.97
N CYS A 128 15.52 -70.87 19.02
CA CYS A 128 16.39 -71.06 17.86
C CYS A 128 15.63 -71.77 16.74
N SER A 129 15.82 -71.31 15.49
CA SER A 129 15.13 -71.86 14.31
C SER A 129 15.44 -73.34 14.03
N THR A 130 16.49 -73.88 14.64
CA THR A 130 16.94 -75.27 14.50
C THR A 130 17.38 -75.82 15.84
N THR A 131 17.24 -77.14 16.03
CA THR A 131 17.69 -77.88 17.22
C THR A 131 19.11 -78.43 17.07
N CYS A 132 19.66 -78.49 15.84
CA CYS A 132 21.06 -78.80 15.56
C CYS A 132 21.50 -78.10 14.24
N GLY A 133 22.80 -77.81 14.11
CA GLY A 133 23.36 -77.05 12.99
C GLY A 133 23.25 -75.53 13.14
N THR A 134 23.54 -74.77 12.07
CA THR A 134 23.47 -73.30 12.08
C THR A 134 22.03 -72.81 12.05
N GLY A 135 21.63 -71.99 13.02
CA GLY A 135 20.28 -71.42 13.14
C GLY A 135 20.31 -69.94 13.56
N TRP A 136 19.13 -69.31 13.57
CA TRP A 136 18.96 -67.91 14.00
C TRP A 136 17.85 -67.78 15.04
N TYR A 137 17.89 -66.70 15.80
CA TYR A 137 16.85 -66.29 16.74
C TYR A 137 16.36 -64.88 16.37
N ARG A 138 15.13 -64.54 16.75
CA ARG A 138 14.54 -63.20 16.53
C ARG A 138 14.05 -62.64 17.85
N ALA A 139 14.20 -61.33 18.02
CA ALA A 139 13.51 -60.55 19.04
C ALA A 139 12.73 -59.44 18.33
N THR A 140 11.59 -59.05 18.91
CA THR A 140 10.77 -57.93 18.47
C THR A 140 10.81 -56.82 19.51
N HIS A 141 10.72 -55.57 19.06
CA HIS A 141 10.40 -54.41 19.88
C HIS A 141 9.23 -53.67 19.20
N TYR A 142 8.46 -52.91 19.97
CA TYR A 142 7.31 -52.15 19.49
C TYR A 142 7.57 -50.66 19.61
#